data_AF-A0A7X6XMY9-F1
#
_entry.id   AF-A0A7X6XMY9-F1
#
_cell.length_a   1.000
_cell.length_b   1.000
_cell.length_c   1.000
_cell.angle_alpha   90.00
_cell.angle_beta   90.00
_cell.angle_gamma   90.00
#
_symmetry.space_group_name_H-M   'P 1'
#
loop_
_entity.id
_entity.type
_entity.pdbx_description
1 polymer ?
#
loop_
_entity_poly.entity_id
_entity_poly.type
_entity_poly.pdbx_seq_one_letter_code
_entity_poly.pdbx_strand_id
1 'polypeptide(L)'
;MVKVYSTAGVLQRSWGSFGTGDNQFEGPRGIFVYGDEVYVANSGYGTNRPYVKVYDTAGTFQRKWGAYGTGDGQMKHPHGIFVHGGEVYVTEREGSRVQVFDLSGNYQRKWGTDGLGNGQFKAPSGILVYNGRHAEVRLVHDLPGVDDAPPVLGGPAGVLLPGRHRLRAQPEARFLLRPGEGGLGPLRESI
;
A
#
# COMPACT_ATOMS: atom_id res chain seq x y z
N MET A 1 -2.68 0.32 -15.87
CA MET A 1 -1.49 0.21 -16.74
C MET A 1 -0.30 0.79 -15.99
N VAL A 2 0.91 0.30 -16.28
CA VAL A 2 2.16 0.91 -15.83
C VAL A 2 2.79 1.64 -17.01
N LYS A 3 3.44 2.77 -16.74
CA LYS A 3 4.15 3.58 -17.74
C LYS A 3 5.53 3.91 -17.21
N VAL A 4 6.54 3.76 -18.06
CA VAL A 4 7.93 4.07 -17.72
C VAL A 4 8.38 5.25 -18.55
N TYR A 5 8.93 6.25 -17.88
CA TYR A 5 9.39 7.49 -18.45
C TYR A 5 10.89 7.64 -18.22
N SER A 6 11.59 8.30 -19.14
CA SER A 6 12.93 8.80 -18.88
C SER A 6 12.91 9.91 -17.83
N THR A 7 14.07 10.28 -17.28
CA THR A 7 14.20 11.43 -16.37
C THR A 7 13.86 12.77 -17.04
N ALA A 8 13.87 12.81 -18.37
CA ALA A 8 13.39 13.95 -19.16
C ALA A 8 11.86 13.93 -19.37
N GLY A 9 11.14 12.96 -18.83
CA GLY A 9 9.67 12.85 -18.94
C GLY A 9 9.16 12.24 -20.24
N VAL A 10 10.03 11.58 -21.02
CA VAL A 10 9.63 10.94 -22.29
C VAL A 10 9.14 9.52 -22.02
N LEU A 11 7.95 9.16 -22.50
CA LEU A 11 7.42 7.81 -22.38
C LEU A 11 8.31 6.83 -23.16
N GLN A 12 8.85 5.83 -22.47
CA GLN A 12 9.70 4.80 -23.07
C GLN A 12 8.91 3.53 -23.38
N ARG A 13 8.06 3.09 -22.43
CA ARG A 13 7.21 1.91 -22.59
C ARG A 13 6.03 1.96 -21.64
N SER A 14 5.03 1.13 -21.92
CA SER A 14 3.89 0.90 -21.04
C SER A 14 3.45 -0.54 -21.14
N TRP A 15 2.81 -1.04 -20.08
CA TRP A 15 2.17 -2.35 -20.11
C TRP A 15 0.90 -2.40 -19.28
N GLY A 16 0.09 -3.38 -19.66
CA GLY A 16 -1.16 -3.76 -19.05
C GLY A 16 -2.38 -2.91 -19.39
N SER A 17 -3.54 -3.51 -19.23
CA SER A 17 -4.87 -2.95 -19.54
C SER A 17 -5.81 -3.17 -18.37
N PHE A 18 -7.05 -2.67 -18.45
CA PHE A 18 -8.07 -3.00 -17.45
C PHE A 18 -8.50 -4.47 -17.60
N GLY A 19 -8.71 -5.16 -16.48
CA GLY A 19 -9.19 -6.54 -16.46
C GLY A 19 -8.49 -7.43 -15.43
N THR A 20 -8.76 -8.72 -15.49
CA THR A 20 -8.48 -9.68 -14.41
C THR A 20 -7.28 -10.59 -14.68
N GLY A 21 -6.78 -10.63 -15.91
CA GLY A 21 -5.62 -11.41 -16.31
C GLY A 21 -4.31 -10.94 -15.68
N ASP A 22 -3.25 -11.71 -15.87
CA ASP A 22 -1.95 -11.47 -15.24
C ASP A 22 -1.31 -10.14 -15.67
N ASN A 23 -1.46 -9.78 -16.94
CA ASN A 23 -1.06 -8.48 -17.49
C ASN A 23 -2.20 -7.43 -17.48
N GLN A 24 -3.22 -7.60 -16.64
CA GLN A 24 -4.31 -6.63 -16.50
C GLN A 24 -4.42 -6.12 -15.06
N PHE A 25 -5.07 -4.98 -14.86
CA PHE A 25 -5.20 -4.35 -13.55
C PHE A 25 -6.63 -3.89 -13.26
N GLU A 26 -6.98 -3.95 -11.98
CA GLU A 26 -8.24 -3.54 -11.37
C GLU A 26 -7.90 -2.55 -10.26
N GLY A 27 -7.70 -1.29 -10.63
CA GLY A 27 -7.23 -0.25 -9.72
C GLY A 27 -5.81 -0.50 -9.20
N PRO A 28 -4.76 -0.45 -10.04
CA PRO A 28 -3.39 -0.43 -9.53
C PRO A 28 -3.16 0.89 -8.77
N ARG A 29 -2.71 0.82 -7.51
CA ARG A 29 -2.58 1.99 -6.62
C ARG A 29 -1.13 2.32 -6.28
N GLY A 30 -0.39 1.33 -5.81
CA GLY A 30 1.02 1.48 -5.41
C GLY A 30 1.95 0.70 -6.34
N ILE A 31 3.17 1.20 -6.50
CA ILE A 31 4.24 0.56 -7.26
C ILE A 31 5.57 0.73 -6.53
N PHE A 32 6.41 -0.31 -6.53
CA PHE A 32 7.77 -0.25 -6.01
C PHE A 32 8.71 -1.13 -6.84
N VAL A 33 9.97 -0.71 -6.99
CA VAL A 33 10.99 -1.47 -7.70
C VAL A 33 12.05 -1.92 -6.70
N TYR A 34 12.37 -3.21 -6.69
CA TYR A 34 13.41 -3.79 -5.84
C TYR A 34 14.21 -4.82 -6.63
N GLY A 35 15.51 -4.55 -6.82
CA GLY A 35 16.33 -5.30 -7.78
C GLY A 35 15.75 -5.20 -9.18
N ASP A 36 15.58 -6.36 -9.84
CA ASP A 36 15.02 -6.47 -11.19
C ASP A 36 13.50 -6.69 -11.22
N GLU A 37 12.83 -6.50 -10.09
CA GLU A 37 11.40 -6.77 -9.93
C GLU A 37 10.59 -5.50 -9.67
N VAL A 38 9.40 -5.45 -10.27
CA VAL A 38 8.40 -4.39 -10.13
C VAL A 38 7.18 -4.95 -9.41
N TYR A 39 6.92 -4.47 -8.20
CA TYR A 39 5.79 -4.85 -7.37
C TYR A 39 4.66 -3.84 -7.53
N VAL A 40 3.46 -4.31 -7.81
CA VAL A 40 2.27 -3.47 -7.98
C VAL A 40 1.18 -3.90 -7.01
N ALA A 41 0.71 -2.98 -6.18
CA ALA A 41 -0.49 -3.16 -5.38
C ALA A 41 -1.73 -2.98 -6.27
N ASN A 42 -2.31 -4.08 -6.71
CA ASN A 42 -3.55 -4.13 -7.48
C ASN A 42 -4.73 -4.22 -6.50
N SER A 43 -5.45 -3.11 -6.32
CA SER A 43 -6.45 -3.00 -5.25
C SER A 43 -7.65 -3.93 -5.43
N GLY A 44 -7.95 -4.37 -6.66
CA GLY A 44 -9.16 -5.13 -6.96
C GLY A 44 -10.44 -4.31 -6.74
N TYR A 45 -10.36 -2.98 -6.82
CA TYR A 45 -11.50 -2.09 -6.56
C TYR A 45 -12.64 -2.39 -7.53
N GLY A 46 -13.84 -2.59 -6.99
CA GLY A 46 -15.04 -2.98 -7.74
C GLY A 46 -15.15 -4.46 -8.11
N THR A 47 -14.11 -5.27 -7.88
CA THR A 47 -14.13 -6.70 -8.25
C THR A 47 -13.73 -7.66 -7.13
N ASN A 48 -13.28 -7.13 -5.98
CA ASN A 48 -12.84 -7.90 -4.81
C ASN A 48 -11.77 -8.94 -5.19
N ARG A 49 -10.81 -8.53 -6.03
CA ARG A 49 -9.66 -9.34 -6.46
C ARG A 49 -8.33 -8.64 -6.15
N PRO A 50 -8.05 -8.35 -4.88
CA PRO A 50 -6.82 -7.68 -4.49
C PRO A 50 -5.63 -8.62 -4.66
N TYR A 51 -4.61 -8.14 -5.37
CA TYR A 51 -3.37 -8.87 -5.57
C TYR A 51 -2.19 -7.93 -5.40
N VAL A 52 -1.08 -8.45 -4.87
CA VAL A 52 0.23 -7.93 -5.27
C VAL A 52 0.61 -8.65 -6.55
N LYS A 53 0.94 -7.91 -7.60
CA LYS A 53 1.43 -8.46 -8.86
C LYS A 53 2.89 -8.07 -9.03
N VAL A 54 3.73 -9.03 -9.40
CA VAL A 54 5.16 -8.83 -9.61
C VAL A 54 5.50 -9.09 -11.06
N TYR A 55 6.28 -8.17 -11.61
CA TYR A 55 6.78 -8.19 -12.97
C TYR A 55 8.31 -8.06 -12.95
N ASP A 56 8.99 -8.41 -14.03
CA ASP A 56 10.35 -7.93 -14.25
C ASP A 56 10.34 -6.45 -14.68
N THR A 57 11.53 -5.84 -14.78
CA THR A 57 11.65 -4.46 -15.27
C THR A 57 11.23 -4.28 -16.74
N ALA A 58 11.14 -5.35 -17.54
CA ALA A 58 10.62 -5.30 -18.90
C ALA A 58 9.07 -5.30 -18.96
N GLY A 59 8.41 -5.61 -17.85
CA GLY A 59 6.94 -5.69 -17.74
C GLY A 59 6.38 -7.10 -17.94
N THR A 60 7.22 -8.14 -17.94
CA THR A 60 6.78 -9.54 -18.00
C THR A 60 6.28 -9.98 -16.63
N PHE A 61 5.07 -10.54 -16.58
CA PHE A 61 4.50 -11.08 -15.34
C PHE A 61 5.33 -12.24 -14.80
N GLN A 62 5.61 -12.22 -13.49
CA GLN A 62 6.39 -13.25 -12.79
C GLN A 62 5.52 -14.05 -11.83
N ARG A 63 4.81 -13.35 -10.93
CA ARG A 63 3.95 -13.97 -9.91
C ARG A 63 2.93 -12.99 -9.34
N LYS A 64 1.95 -13.53 -8.61
CA LYS A 64 1.02 -12.74 -7.79
C LYS A 64 0.62 -13.51 -6.54
N TRP A 65 0.21 -12.77 -5.52
CA TRP A 65 -0.41 -13.33 -4.32
C TRP A 65 -1.51 -12.41 -3.79
N GLY A 66 -2.35 -12.97 -2.94
CA GLY A 66 -3.52 -12.29 -2.38
C GLY A 66 -4.84 -12.96 -2.73
N ALA A 67 -5.82 -12.71 -1.88
CA ALA A 67 -7.24 -12.98 -2.12
C ALA A 67 -8.04 -11.97 -1.30
N TYR A 68 -9.28 -11.68 -1.66
CA TYR A 68 -10.10 -10.78 -0.85
C TYR A 68 -10.46 -11.42 0.51
N GLY A 69 -10.28 -10.68 1.60
CA GLY A 69 -10.67 -11.15 2.93
C GLY A 69 -9.85 -10.56 4.07
N THR A 70 -10.04 -11.09 5.28
CA THR A 70 -9.39 -10.61 6.52
C THR A 70 -8.37 -11.61 7.08
N GLY A 71 -8.27 -12.81 6.51
CA GLY A 71 -7.29 -13.82 6.90
C GLY A 71 -5.85 -13.41 6.57
N ASP A 72 -4.91 -14.26 6.98
CA ASP A 72 -3.49 -14.09 6.68
C ASP A 72 -3.25 -14.26 5.18
N GLY A 73 -2.56 -13.30 4.57
CA GLY A 73 -2.36 -13.23 3.13
C GLY A 73 -3.60 -12.89 2.29
N GLN A 74 -4.77 -12.78 2.90
CA GLN A 74 -5.95 -12.16 2.28
C GLN A 74 -5.90 -10.65 2.51
N MET A 75 -6.33 -9.84 1.55
CA MET A 75 -6.23 -8.39 1.59
C MET A 75 -7.59 -7.71 1.37
N LYS A 76 -7.73 -6.48 1.86
CA LYS A 76 -8.83 -5.56 1.53
C LYS A 76 -8.27 -4.27 0.93
N HIS A 77 -8.35 -4.16 -0.39
CA HIS A 77 -7.92 -3.00 -1.17
C HIS A 77 -6.50 -2.53 -0.83
N PRO A 78 -5.46 -3.29 -1.23
CA PRO A 78 -4.08 -2.87 -1.06
C PRO A 78 -3.83 -1.56 -1.82
N HIS A 79 -3.16 -0.61 -1.16
CA HIS A 79 -2.87 0.72 -1.70
C HIS A 79 -1.37 0.98 -1.77
N GLY A 80 -0.71 1.12 -0.63
CA GLY A 80 0.73 1.36 -0.54
C GLY A 80 1.50 0.05 -0.61
N ILE A 81 2.68 0.09 -1.24
CA ILE A 81 3.63 -1.02 -1.27
C ILE A 81 5.06 -0.51 -1.15
N PHE A 82 5.88 -1.18 -0.35
CA PHE A 82 7.31 -0.88 -0.18
C PHE A 82 8.07 -2.17 0.07
N VAL A 83 9.28 -2.29 -0.50
CA VAL A 83 10.13 -3.47 -0.29
C VAL A 83 11.42 -3.06 0.40
N HIS A 84 11.75 -3.74 1.50
CA HIS A 84 12.95 -3.49 2.28
C HIS A 84 13.49 -4.77 2.90
N GLY A 85 14.80 -5.01 2.81
CA GLY A 85 15.45 -6.12 3.52
C GLY A 85 14.90 -7.51 3.19
N GLY A 86 14.37 -7.72 1.97
CA GLY A 86 13.75 -8.98 1.58
C GLY A 86 12.28 -9.14 1.97
N GLU A 87 11.65 -8.08 2.48
CA GLU A 87 10.25 -8.08 2.90
C GLU A 87 9.42 -7.09 2.09
N VAL A 88 8.19 -7.48 1.75
CA VAL A 88 7.21 -6.66 1.03
C VAL A 88 6.14 -6.20 2.01
N TYR A 89 6.05 -4.89 2.23
CA TYR A 89 5.09 -4.24 3.10
C TYR A 89 3.94 -3.69 2.26
N VAL A 90 2.71 -4.03 2.61
CA VAL A 90 1.50 -3.62 1.88
C VAL A 90 0.51 -2.98 2.84
N THR A 91 0.02 -1.78 2.53
CA THR A 91 -1.07 -1.15 3.29
C THR A 91 -2.41 -1.54 2.70
N GLU A 92 -3.36 -1.86 3.56
CA GLU A 92 -4.74 -2.16 3.18
C GLU A 92 -5.65 -1.01 3.58
N ARG A 93 -6.17 -0.30 2.59
CA ARG A 93 -6.98 0.89 2.83
C ARG A 93 -8.26 0.56 3.58
N GLU A 94 -8.96 -0.49 3.19
CA GLU A 94 -10.20 -0.92 3.86
C GLU A 94 -9.95 -2.01 4.92
N GLY A 95 -8.76 -2.61 4.93
CA GLY A 95 -8.33 -3.50 5.99
C GLY A 95 -7.82 -2.75 7.23
N SER A 96 -7.54 -1.45 7.12
CA SER A 96 -6.96 -0.60 8.16
C SER A 96 -5.73 -1.23 8.82
N ARG A 97 -4.89 -1.88 8.01
CA ARG A 97 -3.73 -2.66 8.47
C ARG A 97 -2.59 -2.63 7.48
N VAL A 98 -1.43 -3.09 7.95
CA VAL A 98 -0.26 -3.40 7.13
C VAL A 98 -0.04 -4.91 7.18
N GLN A 99 0.20 -5.53 6.03
CA GLN A 99 0.69 -6.90 5.92
C GLN A 99 2.10 -6.94 5.38
N VAL A 100 2.88 -7.89 5.87
CA VAL A 100 4.25 -8.15 5.43
C VAL A 100 4.34 -9.54 4.85
N PHE A 101 4.99 -9.62 3.70
CA PHE A 101 5.26 -10.85 2.96
C PHE A 101 6.76 -10.99 2.74
N ASP A 102 7.24 -12.19 2.47
CA ASP A 102 8.55 -12.37 1.85
C ASP A 102 8.49 -12.03 0.35
N LEU A 103 9.64 -12.03 -0.33
CA LEU A 103 9.69 -11.76 -1.77
C LEU A 103 8.90 -12.78 -2.60
N SER A 104 8.71 -14.00 -2.11
CA SER A 104 7.93 -15.06 -2.78
C SER A 104 6.41 -14.86 -2.63
N GLY A 105 5.98 -13.95 -1.76
CA GLY A 105 4.56 -13.67 -1.48
C GLY A 105 3.98 -14.48 -0.32
N ASN A 106 4.81 -15.15 0.46
CA ASN A 106 4.35 -15.85 1.67
C ASN A 106 4.12 -14.85 2.80
N TYR A 107 2.96 -14.92 3.43
CA TYR A 107 2.61 -14.09 4.58
C TYR A 107 3.59 -14.31 5.74
N GLN A 108 4.02 -13.21 6.35
CA GLN A 108 4.92 -13.23 7.50
C GLN A 108 4.23 -12.70 8.77
N ARG A 109 3.61 -11.52 8.69
CA ARG A 109 2.97 -10.84 9.83
C ARG A 109 2.04 -9.72 9.38
N LYS A 110 1.22 -9.24 10.32
CA LYS A 110 0.37 -8.04 10.15
C LYS A 110 0.23 -7.25 11.43
N TRP A 111 -0.07 -5.96 11.30
CA TRP A 111 -0.45 -5.09 12.41
C TRP A 111 -1.37 -3.98 11.91
N GLY A 112 -2.11 -3.35 12.83
CA GLY A 112 -3.10 -2.34 12.49
C GLY A 112 -4.54 -2.80 12.73
N THR A 113 -5.36 -1.89 13.23
CA THR A 113 -6.82 -2.00 13.31
C THR A 113 -7.45 -0.66 12.92
N ASP A 114 -8.75 -0.60 12.65
CA ASP A 114 -9.40 0.67 12.32
C ASP A 114 -9.38 1.66 13.49
N GLY A 115 -9.01 2.91 13.21
CA GLY A 115 -9.05 4.00 14.18
C GLY A 115 -7.90 5.00 14.05
N LEU A 116 -7.76 5.85 15.07
CA LEU A 116 -6.76 6.93 15.12
C LEU A 116 -5.78 6.81 16.29
N GLY A 117 -5.96 5.79 17.15
CA GLY A 117 -5.08 5.54 18.28
C GLY A 117 -3.78 4.86 17.90
N ASN A 118 -2.92 4.64 18.89
CA ASN A 118 -1.70 3.87 18.72
C ASN A 118 -2.03 2.45 18.26
N GLY A 119 -1.37 2.00 17.18
CA GLY A 119 -1.69 0.71 16.56
C GLY A 119 -2.85 0.74 15.58
N GLN A 120 -3.52 1.87 15.41
CA GLN A 120 -4.71 1.98 14.56
C GLN A 120 -4.45 2.85 13.34
N PHE A 121 -5.10 2.50 12.23
CA PHE A 121 -4.99 3.20 10.97
C PHE A 121 -6.38 3.54 10.43
N LYS A 122 -6.48 4.70 9.80
CA LYS A 122 -7.66 5.09 9.02
C LYS A 122 -7.25 5.25 7.56
N ALA A 123 -7.74 4.35 6.71
CA ALA A 123 -7.52 4.37 5.27
C ALA A 123 -6.03 4.58 4.86
N PRO A 124 -5.09 3.73 5.32
CA PRO A 124 -3.67 3.92 5.03
C PRO A 124 -3.38 3.77 3.53
N SER A 125 -2.77 4.80 2.91
CA SER A 125 -2.58 4.86 1.46
C SER A 125 -1.12 4.77 0.99
N GLY A 126 -0.16 5.18 1.83
CA GLY A 126 1.28 5.12 1.52
C GLY A 126 2.07 4.41 2.61
N ILE A 127 3.26 3.89 2.28
CA ILE A 127 4.19 3.25 3.22
C ILE A 127 5.64 3.46 2.75
N LEU A 128 6.54 3.65 3.71
CA LEU A 128 7.97 3.81 3.54
C LEU A 128 8.64 3.12 4.73
N VAL A 129 9.77 2.45 4.48
CA VAL A 129 10.72 2.07 5.54
C VAL A 129 11.99 2.89 5.35
N TYR A 130 12.33 3.73 6.35
CA TYR A 130 13.54 4.54 6.35
C TYR A 130 14.50 4.11 7.47
N ASN A 131 15.80 4.16 7.21
CA ASN A 131 16.83 3.66 8.11
C ASN A 131 17.14 4.66 9.24
N GLY A 132 17.03 4.22 10.49
CA GLY A 132 17.43 4.99 11.68
C GLY A 132 17.60 4.19 12.97
N ARG A 133 17.65 2.85 12.89
CA ARG A 133 17.55 1.82 13.97
C ARG A 133 16.15 1.24 14.18
N HIS A 134 15.09 1.85 13.64
CA HIS A 134 13.75 1.27 13.58
C HIS A 134 13.21 1.42 12.16
N ALA A 135 12.57 0.38 11.63
CA ALA A 135 11.72 0.52 10.45
C ALA A 135 10.50 1.37 10.84
N GLU A 136 10.59 2.68 10.69
CA GLU A 136 9.43 3.56 10.86
C GLU A 136 8.56 3.47 9.61
N VAL A 137 7.44 2.79 9.73
CA VAL A 137 6.38 2.79 8.72
C VAL A 137 5.61 4.11 8.84
N ARG A 138 5.91 5.06 7.95
CA ARG A 138 5.10 6.27 7.81
C ARG A 138 3.93 5.97 6.88
N LEU A 139 2.72 6.09 7.42
CA LEU A 139 1.49 5.96 6.66
C LEU A 139 0.97 7.35 6.30
N VAL A 140 0.75 7.57 5.01
CA VAL A 140 -0.07 8.70 4.57
C VAL A 140 -1.51 8.26 4.73
N HIS A 141 -2.31 9.01 5.49
CA HIS A 141 -3.75 8.81 5.56
C HIS A 141 -4.41 9.75 4.56
N ASP A 142 -5.33 9.21 3.75
CA ASP A 142 -6.19 10.06 2.93
C ASP A 142 -7.37 10.51 3.78
N LEU A 143 -7.70 11.81 3.78
CA LEU A 143 -8.91 12.27 4.46
C LEU A 143 -10.11 11.64 3.73
N PRO A 144 -11.10 11.06 4.45
CA PRO A 144 -12.24 10.45 3.78
C PRO A 144 -12.97 11.49 2.91
N GLY A 145 -13.02 11.24 1.60
CA GLY A 145 -13.87 11.98 0.66
C GLY A 145 -13.22 12.63 -0.55
N VAL A 146 -11.90 12.49 -0.79
CA VAL A 146 -11.25 13.27 -1.87
C VAL A 146 -11.11 12.53 -3.21
N ASP A 147 -10.81 11.21 -3.28
CA ASP A 147 -10.31 10.65 -4.57
C ASP A 147 -10.90 9.30 -5.07
N ASP A 148 -12.02 8.77 -4.54
CA ASP A 148 -12.50 7.42 -4.90
C ASP A 148 -13.85 7.30 -5.63
N ALA A 149 -14.38 8.39 -6.16
CA ALA A 149 -15.42 8.23 -7.19
C ALA A 149 -14.76 7.60 -8.45
N PRO A 150 -15.27 6.48 -9.00
CA PRO A 150 -14.81 6.02 -10.30
C PRO A 150 -15.01 7.16 -11.32
N PRO A 151 -14.16 7.29 -12.36
CA PRO A 151 -14.41 8.26 -13.41
C PRO A 151 -15.81 7.98 -13.99
N VAL A 152 -16.75 8.89 -13.71
CA VAL A 152 -18.06 8.86 -14.34
C VAL A 152 -17.81 9.15 -15.82
N LEU A 153 -17.89 8.13 -16.66
CA LEU A 153 -17.86 8.31 -18.11
C LEU A 153 -19.18 8.93 -18.54
N GLY A 154 -19.23 10.27 -18.53
CA GLY A 154 -20.31 11.04 -19.16
C GLY A 154 -20.61 12.37 -18.45
N GLY A 155 -20.11 13.48 -19.00
CA GLY A 155 -20.56 14.83 -18.64
C GLY A 155 -19.51 15.92 -18.95
N PRO A 156 -19.89 17.09 -19.53
CA PRO A 156 -18.94 18.08 -20.00
C PRO A 156 -18.26 18.86 -18.85
N ALA A 157 -17.05 19.33 -19.13
CA ALA A 157 -16.09 19.94 -18.21
C ALA A 157 -16.68 21.02 -17.28
N GLY A 158 -16.46 20.86 -15.97
CA GLY A 158 -16.70 21.87 -14.94
C GLY A 158 -15.50 21.95 -14.00
N VAL A 159 -14.81 23.09 -14.03
CA VAL A 159 -13.65 23.43 -13.20
C VAL A 159 -14.03 23.53 -11.72
N LEU A 160 -13.24 22.93 -10.82
CA LEU A 160 -13.34 23.17 -9.37
C LEU A 160 -12.01 23.71 -8.84
N LEU A 161 -12.04 24.91 -8.25
CA LEU A 161 -10.88 25.59 -7.67
C LEU A 161 -10.55 25.02 -6.28
N PRO A 162 -9.26 24.88 -5.88
CA PRO A 162 -8.92 24.32 -4.57
C PRO A 162 -9.08 25.35 -3.45
N GLY A 163 -9.96 25.04 -2.50
CA GLY A 163 -10.08 25.72 -1.21
C GLY A 163 -8.89 25.40 -0.30
N ARG A 164 -8.26 26.44 0.25
CA ARG A 164 -7.13 26.34 1.19
C ARG A 164 -7.60 25.79 2.54
N HIS A 165 -7.12 24.61 2.93
CA HIS A 165 -7.17 24.17 4.33
C HIS A 165 -5.76 24.11 4.91
N ARG A 166 -5.55 24.93 5.94
CA ARG A 166 -4.30 25.03 6.70
C ARG A 166 -4.02 23.70 7.42
N LEU A 167 -2.79 23.20 7.27
CA LEU A 167 -2.25 22.04 7.98
C LEU A 167 -2.18 22.34 9.49
N ARG A 168 -2.88 21.55 10.31
CA ARG A 168 -2.57 21.40 11.74
C ARG A 168 -1.98 20.00 11.92
N ALA A 169 -0.68 19.93 12.17
CA ALA A 169 0.00 18.68 12.48
C ALA A 169 -0.60 18.06 13.77
N GLN A 170 -1.01 16.80 13.70
CA GLN A 170 -1.35 15.95 14.85
C GLN A 170 -0.18 14.99 15.09
N PRO A 171 0.10 14.58 16.34
CA PRO A 171 1.32 13.85 16.68
C PRO A 171 1.36 12.44 16.07
N GLU A 172 2.54 12.07 15.57
CA GLU A 172 2.83 10.91 14.72
C GLU A 172 2.74 9.56 15.47
N ALA A 173 2.17 8.53 14.84
CA ALA A 173 2.25 7.16 15.34
C ALA A 173 3.65 6.56 15.07
N ARG A 174 4.45 6.37 16.11
CA ARG A 174 5.76 5.70 16.06
C ARG A 174 5.60 4.24 16.51
N PHE A 175 6.09 3.29 15.73
CA PHE A 175 6.15 1.89 16.14
C PHE A 175 7.60 1.42 16.28
N LEU A 176 7.88 0.81 17.43
CA LEU A 176 9.11 0.09 17.71
C LEU A 176 8.84 -1.39 17.43
N LEU A 177 9.40 -1.94 16.35
CA LEU A 177 9.52 -3.39 16.21
C LEU A 177 10.67 -3.84 17.12
N ARG A 178 10.36 -4.44 18.26
CA ARG A 178 11.38 -5.11 19.09
C ARG A 178 11.66 -6.49 18.48
N PRO A 179 12.92 -6.83 18.17
CA PRO A 179 13.26 -8.21 17.85
C PRO A 179 13.23 -9.03 19.15
N GLY A 180 12.41 -10.09 19.12
CA GLY A 180 12.37 -11.27 19.99
C GLY A 180 12.80 -11.12 21.44
N GLU A 181 11.85 -11.25 22.37
CA GLU A 181 11.94 -12.13 23.55
C GLU A 181 10.52 -12.52 23.97
N GLY A 182 10.31 -13.82 24.22
CA GLY A 182 9.10 -14.32 24.87
C GLY A 182 9.13 -14.02 26.36
N GLY A 183 7.96 -13.73 26.94
CA GLY A 183 7.80 -13.65 28.40
C GLY A 183 6.93 -12.47 28.86
N LEU A 184 5.93 -12.76 29.68
CA LEU A 184 4.86 -11.88 30.16
C LEU A 184 5.29 -10.93 31.28
N GLY A 185 4.63 -9.77 31.37
CA GLY A 185 4.51 -8.98 32.61
C GLY A 185 4.08 -7.52 32.38
N PRO A 186 3.09 -6.98 33.13
CA PRO A 186 2.67 -5.59 32.96
C PRO A 186 3.69 -4.63 33.60
N LEU A 187 4.04 -3.56 32.89
CA LEU A 187 4.89 -2.49 33.43
C LEU A 187 4.06 -1.59 34.35
N ARG A 188 4.47 -1.52 35.61
CA ARG A 188 3.97 -0.56 36.61
C ARG A 188 4.45 0.85 36.24
N GLU A 189 3.55 1.82 36.35
CA GLU A 189 3.92 3.23 36.37
C GLU A 189 4.65 3.56 37.68
N SER A 190 5.71 4.34 37.58
CA SER A 190 6.32 5.06 38.72
C SER A 190 6.45 6.52 38.32
N ILE A 191 5.99 7.34 39.26
CA ILE A 191 5.81 8.80 39.32
C ILE A 191 6.93 9.61 38.68
#